data_AF-K2PTE6-F1
#
_entry.id   AF-K2PTE6-F1
#
_cell.length_a   1.000
_cell.length_b   1.000
_cell.length_c   1.000
_cell.angle_alpha   90.00
_cell.angle_beta   90.00
_cell.angle_gamma   90.00
#
_symmetry.space_group_name_H-M   'P 1'
#
loop_
_entity.id
_entity.type
_entity.pdbx_description
1 polymer ?
#
loop_
_entity_poly.entity_id
_entity_poly.type
_entity_poly.pdbx_seq_one_letter_code
_entity_poly.pdbx_strand_id
1 'polypeptide(L)'
;MNKFFYGLILILGFISCSDGDDANEIARLTASNRLSTGDSARDFLTQDHYKELVMEIVYVEEFPPSDEALHSLVEFINQYCHKSGGIEITKRAIESPSKEFYTISQVDSLEKELRGHYNSDGRLAMFVFYLDGRYKSMEESSKSSGFDVVLGVSYRNTSFVIFKQSINSMTTSKSFALESTVLRHEFSHLLGLVNVGTPMQQNHIDPENGHHCNVEDCLMNYKIETGWEFSGFNTDQQLPQLDNYCEADLRANGGK
;
A
#
# COMPACT_ATOMS: atom_id res chain seq x y z
N MET A 1 76.90 37.53 8.76
CA MET A 1 75.71 38.32 8.36
C MET A 1 74.77 37.38 7.62
N ASN A 2 74.02 36.54 8.36
CA ASN A 2 73.15 35.51 7.77
C ASN A 2 71.69 35.85 8.08
N LYS A 3 70.90 36.05 7.03
CA LYS A 3 69.50 36.48 7.07
C LYS A 3 68.60 35.27 7.39
N PHE A 4 67.77 35.39 8.42
CA PHE A 4 66.67 34.46 8.69
C PHE A 4 65.48 34.82 7.80
N PHE A 5 64.98 33.84 7.05
CA PHE A 5 63.83 33.95 6.15
C PHE A 5 62.60 33.38 6.89
N TYR A 6 61.59 34.21 7.16
CA TYR A 6 60.32 33.76 7.75
C TYR A 6 59.44 33.16 6.66
N GLY A 7 59.12 31.87 6.80
CA GLY A 7 58.19 31.14 5.94
C GLY A 7 56.73 31.40 6.36
N LEU A 8 55.92 31.83 5.39
CA LEU A 8 54.48 32.04 5.49
C LEU A 8 53.76 30.68 5.56
N ILE A 9 53.04 30.40 6.65
CA ILE A 9 52.18 29.20 6.78
C ILE A 9 50.84 29.49 6.10
N LEU A 10 50.57 28.77 5.01
CA LEU A 10 49.30 28.77 4.29
C LEU A 10 48.38 27.71 4.93
N ILE A 11 47.35 28.16 5.65
CA ILE A 11 46.32 27.26 6.20
C ILE A 11 45.31 26.98 5.08
N LEU A 12 45.42 25.80 4.47
CA LEU A 12 44.40 25.24 3.58
C LEU A 12 43.26 24.67 4.46
N GLY A 13 42.12 25.36 4.46
CA GLY A 13 40.89 24.82 5.01
C GLY A 13 40.34 23.73 4.09
N PHE A 14 40.27 22.49 4.57
CA PHE A 14 39.53 21.43 3.92
C PHE A 14 38.04 21.65 4.19
N ILE A 15 37.29 22.07 3.17
CA ILE A 15 35.84 21.93 3.14
C ILE A 15 35.57 20.47 2.73
N SER A 16 35.21 19.63 3.69
CA SER A 16 34.76 18.26 3.47
C SER A 16 33.28 18.29 3.09
N CYS A 17 32.95 18.00 1.84
CA CYS A 17 31.57 17.85 1.35
C CYS A 17 31.07 16.44 1.72
N SER A 18 29.93 16.32 2.40
CA SER A 18 29.38 15.06 2.95
C SER A 18 28.44 14.34 1.99
N ASP A 19 28.73 14.33 0.69
CA ASP A 19 27.84 13.74 -0.34
C ASP A 19 27.60 12.22 -0.15
N GLY A 20 28.44 11.54 0.65
CA GLY A 20 28.33 10.11 0.93
C GLY A 20 27.29 9.73 1.99
N ASP A 21 26.93 10.64 2.90
CA ASP A 21 25.96 10.35 3.95
C ASP A 21 24.52 10.46 3.40
N ASP A 22 24.25 11.49 2.59
CA ASP A 22 22.94 11.72 1.96
C ASP A 22 22.56 10.59 0.99
N ALA A 23 23.49 10.12 0.17
CA ALA A 23 23.24 9.02 -0.76
C ALA A 23 22.91 7.70 -0.05
N ASN A 24 23.57 7.44 1.09
CA ASN A 24 23.29 6.27 1.92
C ASN A 24 21.93 6.38 2.63
N GLU A 25 21.55 7.57 3.08
CA GLU A 25 20.24 7.84 3.66
C GLU A 25 19.13 7.63 2.63
N ILE A 26 19.24 8.21 1.43
CA ILE A 26 18.28 8.02 0.34
C ILE A 26 18.11 6.54 -0.01
N ALA A 27 19.22 5.80 -0.10
CA ALA A 27 19.17 4.36 -0.38
C ALA A 27 18.45 3.57 0.72
N ARG A 28 18.66 3.92 2.00
CA ARG A 28 17.99 3.30 3.15
C ARG A 28 16.50 3.61 3.19
N LEU A 29 16.11 4.87 3.00
CA LEU A 29 14.70 5.28 2.94
C LEU A 29 13.98 4.57 1.78
N THR A 30 14.64 4.50 0.62
CA THR A 30 14.14 3.75 -0.54
C THR A 30 13.93 2.27 -0.23
N ALA A 31 14.90 1.64 0.45
CA ALA A 31 14.79 0.23 0.83
C ALA A 31 13.68 -0.02 1.87
N SER A 32 13.40 0.95 2.74
CA SER A 32 12.38 0.83 3.77
C SER A 32 10.95 0.72 3.23
N ASN A 33 10.69 1.14 1.98
CA ASN A 33 9.39 1.02 1.32
C ASN A 33 9.30 -0.17 0.34
N ARG A 34 10.29 -1.08 0.38
CA ARG A 34 10.42 -2.23 -0.53
C ARG A 34 10.49 -3.57 0.20
N LEU A 35 10.02 -3.60 1.45
CA LEU A 35 9.93 -4.80 2.26
C LEU A 35 8.70 -5.63 1.88
N SER A 36 8.48 -6.77 2.53
CA SER A 36 7.35 -7.66 2.27
C SER A 36 6.05 -7.05 2.77
N THR A 37 4.93 -7.37 2.15
CA THR A 37 3.59 -6.96 2.63
C THR A 37 3.46 -7.25 4.14
N GLY A 38 2.94 -6.28 4.90
CA GLY A 38 2.79 -6.37 6.35
C GLY A 38 4.02 -5.98 7.19
N ASP A 39 5.24 -5.89 6.62
CA ASP A 39 6.46 -5.57 7.39
C ASP A 39 6.42 -4.18 8.05
N SER A 40 5.59 -3.25 7.54
CA SER A 40 5.37 -1.92 8.11
C SER A 40 4.04 -1.77 8.85
N ALA A 41 3.38 -2.87 9.22
CA ALA A 41 2.09 -2.84 9.91
C ALA A 41 2.09 -1.92 11.14
N ARG A 42 3.10 -2.06 12.01
CA ARG A 42 3.21 -1.22 13.21
C ARG A 42 3.46 0.26 12.88
N ASP A 43 4.23 0.54 11.82
CA ASP A 43 4.47 1.91 11.35
C ASP A 43 3.18 2.59 10.87
N PHE A 44 2.26 1.84 10.25
CA PHE A 44 0.92 2.33 9.93
C PHE A 44 0.07 2.52 11.19
N LEU A 45 0.02 1.52 12.07
CA LEU A 45 -0.91 1.47 13.21
C LEU A 45 -0.56 2.50 14.30
N THR A 46 0.72 2.69 14.60
CA THR A 46 1.17 3.57 15.70
C THR A 46 1.62 4.94 15.20
N GLN A 47 1.99 5.81 16.13
CA GLN A 47 2.62 7.11 15.86
C GLN A 47 4.03 7.21 16.46
N ASP A 48 4.66 6.04 16.71
CA ASP A 48 5.97 5.95 17.37
C ASP A 48 7.06 6.58 16.51
N HIS A 49 7.02 6.30 15.19
CA HIS A 49 7.95 6.84 14.20
C HIS A 49 7.29 7.83 13.23
N TYR A 50 6.08 7.53 12.78
CA TYR A 50 5.41 8.27 11.71
C TYR A 50 4.05 8.80 12.17
N LYS A 51 3.98 10.13 12.33
CA LYS A 51 2.76 10.85 12.72
C LYS A 51 1.94 11.26 11.50
N GLU A 52 2.58 11.42 10.35
CA GLU A 52 1.98 11.77 9.07
C GLU A 52 1.98 10.55 8.13
N LEU A 53 0.97 10.47 7.28
CA LEU A 53 0.92 9.54 6.15
C LEU A 53 0.77 10.34 4.85
N VAL A 54 1.66 10.10 3.88
CA VAL A 54 1.45 10.53 2.49
C VAL A 54 0.99 9.33 1.68
N MET A 55 -0.16 9.47 1.04
CA MET A 55 -0.70 8.52 0.08
C MET A 55 -0.42 9.04 -1.32
N GLU A 56 0.61 8.50 -1.97
CA GLU A 56 0.89 8.75 -3.39
C GLU A 56 0.01 7.82 -4.25
N ILE A 57 -0.94 8.42 -4.96
CA ILE A 57 -1.83 7.71 -5.87
C ILE A 57 -1.39 7.98 -7.29
N VAL A 58 -0.92 6.94 -7.96
CA VAL A 58 -0.63 6.97 -9.40
C VAL A 58 -1.74 6.22 -10.11
N TYR A 59 -2.23 6.74 -11.23
CA TYR A 59 -3.32 6.13 -11.96
C TYR A 59 -3.19 6.35 -13.47
N VAL A 60 -3.64 5.38 -14.27
CA VAL A 60 -3.78 5.56 -15.71
C VAL A 60 -4.90 6.56 -15.97
N GLU A 61 -4.69 7.53 -16.86
CA GLU A 61 -5.54 8.73 -17.04
C GLU A 61 -7.05 8.44 -17.15
N GLU A 62 -7.45 7.40 -17.88
CA GLU A 62 -8.85 6.98 -18.07
C GLU A 62 -9.44 6.17 -16.91
N PHE A 63 -8.62 5.83 -15.92
CA PHE A 63 -8.95 4.98 -14.77
C PHE A 63 -8.62 5.67 -13.43
N PRO A 64 -9.13 6.89 -13.18
CA PRO A 64 -8.90 7.56 -11.92
C PRO A 64 -9.58 6.84 -10.75
N PRO A 65 -9.05 7.00 -9.52
CA PRO A 65 -9.77 6.59 -8.31
C PRO A 65 -11.07 7.39 -8.14
N SER A 66 -12.09 6.78 -7.53
CA SER A 66 -13.26 7.51 -7.02
C SER A 66 -12.89 8.35 -5.80
N ASP A 67 -13.38 9.59 -5.73
CA ASP A 67 -13.17 10.43 -4.54
C ASP A 67 -13.87 9.85 -3.30
N GLU A 68 -15.04 9.20 -3.47
CA GLU A 68 -15.75 8.49 -2.39
C GLU A 68 -14.94 7.29 -1.87
N ALA A 69 -14.27 6.55 -2.76
CA ALA A 69 -13.44 5.42 -2.38
C ALA A 69 -12.19 5.85 -1.61
N LEU A 70 -11.56 6.95 -2.03
CA LEU A 70 -10.45 7.55 -1.28
C LEU A 70 -10.90 8.11 0.06
N HIS A 71 -12.07 8.74 0.13
CA HIS A 71 -12.64 9.21 1.39
C HIS A 71 -12.87 8.06 2.36
N SER A 72 -13.48 6.96 1.90
CA SER A 72 -13.70 5.76 2.70
C SER A 72 -12.39 5.16 3.21
N LEU A 73 -11.33 5.13 2.39
CA LEU A 73 -10.02 4.68 2.83
C LEU A 73 -9.43 5.59 3.92
N VAL A 74 -9.56 6.92 3.79
CA VAL A 74 -9.11 7.87 4.83
C VAL A 74 -9.87 7.68 6.14
N GLU A 75 -11.19 7.46 6.10
CA GLU A 75 -11.98 7.14 7.29
C GLU A 75 -11.49 5.84 7.94
N PHE A 76 -11.24 4.81 7.14
CA PHE A 76 -10.75 3.52 7.60
C PHE A 76 -9.35 3.63 8.24
N ILE A 77 -8.43 4.37 7.63
CA ILE A 77 -7.11 4.65 8.24
C ILE A 77 -7.29 5.38 9.57
N ASN A 78 -8.16 6.39 9.62
CA ASN A 78 -8.42 7.12 10.86
C ASN A 78 -9.11 6.28 11.93
N GLN A 79 -9.86 5.25 11.55
CA GLN A 79 -10.50 4.32 12.47
C GLN A 79 -9.48 3.44 13.21
N TYR A 80 -8.48 2.90 12.50
CA TYR A 80 -7.57 1.90 13.07
C TYR A 80 -6.16 2.39 13.37
N CYS A 81 -5.71 3.49 12.75
CA CYS A 81 -4.34 3.98 12.86
C CYS A 81 -4.23 5.28 13.67
N HIS A 82 -3.10 5.46 14.34
CA HIS A 82 -2.71 6.70 14.99
C HIS A 82 -1.86 7.57 14.04
N LYS A 83 -2.48 8.56 13.39
CA LYS A 83 -1.79 9.52 12.49
C LYS A 83 -2.13 10.96 12.87
N SER A 84 -1.61 11.42 14.01
CA SER A 84 -1.93 12.75 14.56
C SER A 84 -1.48 13.92 13.69
N GLY A 85 -0.50 13.70 12.80
CA GLY A 85 -0.04 14.68 11.82
C GLY A 85 -0.94 14.78 10.59
N GLY A 86 -1.92 13.88 10.44
CA GLY A 86 -2.86 13.87 9.32
C GLY A 86 -2.42 12.96 8.17
N ILE A 87 -3.29 12.91 7.15
CA ILE A 87 -3.11 12.13 5.94
C ILE A 87 -3.14 13.10 4.76
N GLU A 88 -2.05 13.13 3.98
CA GLU A 88 -1.95 13.87 2.73
C GLU A 88 -2.16 12.92 1.55
N ILE A 89 -2.92 13.34 0.55
CA ILE A 89 -3.12 12.58 -0.68
C ILE A 89 -2.51 13.36 -1.84
N THR A 90 -1.59 12.72 -2.58
CA THR A 90 -1.08 13.23 -3.85
C THR A 90 -1.60 12.34 -4.98
N LYS A 91 -2.07 12.96 -6.08
CA LYS A 91 -2.63 12.24 -7.23
C LYS A 91 -1.84 12.59 -8.48
N ARG A 92 -1.45 11.58 -9.27
CA ARG A 92 -0.76 11.77 -10.54
C ARG A 92 -1.27 10.80 -11.61
N ALA A 93 -1.78 11.36 -12.70
CA ALA A 93 -2.12 10.61 -13.90
C ALA A 93 -0.85 10.20 -14.66
N ILE A 94 -0.89 9.03 -15.30
CA ILE A 94 0.11 8.57 -16.26
C ILE A 94 -0.57 8.08 -17.53
N GLU A 95 0.18 8.05 -18.63
CA GLU A 95 -0.23 7.34 -19.83
C GLU A 95 -0.35 5.84 -19.56
N SER A 96 -1.25 5.17 -20.27
CA SER A 96 -1.39 3.71 -20.20
C SER A 96 -0.07 3.03 -20.57
N PRO A 97 0.44 2.09 -19.74
CA PRO A 97 1.55 1.23 -20.13
C PRO A 97 1.20 0.26 -21.28
N SER A 98 -0.04 0.30 -21.80
CA SER A 98 -0.52 -0.40 -22.99
C SER A 98 -0.40 -1.92 -22.90
N LYS A 99 -0.71 -2.50 -21.73
CA LYS A 99 -0.74 -3.96 -21.54
C LYS A 99 -2.12 -4.41 -21.07
N GLU A 100 -2.59 -5.52 -21.62
CA GLU A 100 -3.84 -6.15 -21.19
C GLU A 100 -3.68 -6.87 -19.84
N PHE A 101 -2.50 -7.45 -19.58
CA PHE A 101 -2.22 -8.25 -18.41
C PHE A 101 -0.93 -7.84 -17.70
N TYR A 102 -0.96 -7.86 -16.37
CA TYR A 102 0.17 -7.50 -15.50
C TYR A 102 0.43 -8.59 -14.47
N THR A 103 1.71 -8.94 -14.29
CA THR A 103 2.17 -9.71 -13.12
C THR A 103 2.65 -8.78 -12.02
N ILE A 104 2.68 -9.23 -10.77
CA ILE A 104 3.18 -8.41 -9.65
C ILE A 104 4.62 -7.94 -9.87
N SER A 105 5.48 -8.76 -10.47
CA SER A 105 6.85 -8.34 -10.79
C SER A 105 6.89 -7.16 -11.78
N GLN A 106 5.93 -7.07 -12.69
CA GLN A 106 5.82 -5.94 -13.61
C GLN A 106 5.26 -4.70 -12.91
N VAL A 107 4.26 -4.87 -12.04
CA VAL A 107 3.71 -3.79 -11.21
C VAL A 107 4.79 -3.21 -10.30
N ASP A 108 5.56 -4.05 -9.62
CA ASP A 108 6.71 -3.65 -8.78
C ASP A 108 7.80 -2.91 -9.57
N SER A 109 8.01 -3.28 -10.84
CA SER A 109 8.97 -2.59 -11.71
C SER A 109 8.46 -1.20 -12.10
N LEU A 110 7.18 -1.08 -12.44
CA LEU A 110 6.54 0.21 -12.75
C LEU A 110 6.57 1.13 -11.52
N GLU A 111 6.28 0.62 -10.32
CA GLU A 111 6.38 1.41 -9.10
C GLU A 111 7.79 1.99 -8.91
N LYS A 112 8.86 1.23 -9.16
CA LYS A 112 10.23 1.74 -8.99
C LYS A 112 10.53 2.95 -9.88
N GLU A 113 9.92 3.01 -11.05
CA GLU A 113 10.04 4.12 -11.99
C GLU A 113 9.11 5.29 -11.63
N LEU A 114 7.94 4.97 -11.06
CA LEU A 114 6.88 5.93 -10.82
C LEU A 114 6.94 6.56 -9.43
N ARG A 115 7.21 5.80 -8.36
CA ARG A 115 7.14 6.28 -6.98
C ARG A 115 8.01 7.51 -6.76
N GLY A 116 7.35 8.61 -6.39
CA GLY A 116 7.98 9.89 -6.05
C GLY A 116 8.15 10.11 -4.54
N HIS A 117 7.39 9.40 -3.70
CA HIS A 117 7.43 9.55 -2.25
C HIS A 117 7.95 8.28 -1.55
N TYR A 118 8.88 8.48 -0.63
CA TYR A 118 9.45 7.47 0.27
C TYR A 118 9.32 7.94 1.72
N ASN A 119 9.51 7.03 2.66
CA ASN A 119 9.53 7.37 4.07
C ASN A 119 10.57 8.47 4.33
N SER A 120 10.24 9.38 5.23
CA SER A 120 11.12 10.44 5.68
C SER A 120 10.89 10.71 7.17
N ASP A 121 11.62 11.66 7.75
CA ASP A 121 11.45 11.99 9.17
C ASP A 121 9.98 12.34 9.50
N GLY A 122 9.39 11.58 10.43
CA GLY A 122 8.00 11.74 10.88
C GLY A 122 6.89 11.36 9.89
N ARG A 123 7.22 10.97 8.65
CA ARG A 123 6.26 10.72 7.56
C ARG A 123 6.43 9.35 6.91
N LEU A 124 5.35 8.56 6.94
CA LEU A 124 5.22 7.29 6.22
C LEU A 124 4.69 7.55 4.81
N ALA A 125 5.27 6.90 3.80
CA ALA A 125 4.81 6.99 2.41
C ALA A 125 4.16 5.69 1.96
N MET A 126 2.92 5.78 1.47
CA MET A 126 2.18 4.69 0.85
C MET A 126 1.99 4.96 -0.64
N PHE A 127 2.14 3.91 -1.45
CA PHE A 127 1.94 3.98 -2.90
C PHE A 127 0.72 3.16 -3.30
N VAL A 128 -0.21 3.80 -4.02
CA VAL A 128 -1.42 3.15 -4.52
C VAL A 128 -1.45 3.31 -6.03
N PHE A 129 -1.48 2.19 -6.76
CA PHE A 129 -1.44 2.21 -8.22
C PHE A 129 -2.76 1.75 -8.83
N TYR A 130 -3.38 2.56 -9.67
CA TYR A 130 -4.56 2.19 -10.44
C TYR A 130 -4.17 1.87 -11.89
N LEU A 131 -4.33 0.60 -12.28
CA LEU A 131 -4.00 0.09 -13.61
C LEU A 131 -5.24 -0.16 -14.47
N ASP A 132 -5.04 -0.03 -15.78
CA ASP A 132 -6.01 -0.22 -16.85
C ASP A 132 -6.00 -1.61 -17.48
N GLY A 133 -5.31 -2.58 -16.86
CA GLY A 133 -5.31 -3.98 -17.28
C GLY A 133 -5.72 -4.92 -16.15
N ARG A 134 -5.52 -6.22 -16.41
CA ARG A 134 -5.94 -7.31 -15.52
C ARG A 134 -4.75 -8.00 -14.89
N TYR A 135 -4.97 -8.59 -13.72
CA TYR A 135 -3.98 -9.46 -13.11
C TYR A 135 -3.73 -10.72 -13.94
N LYS A 136 -2.47 -11.16 -13.99
CA LYS A 136 -2.07 -12.48 -14.50
C LYS A 136 -1.24 -13.20 -13.43
N SER A 137 -1.75 -14.33 -12.95
CA SER A 137 -0.98 -15.25 -12.11
C SER A 137 0.15 -15.88 -12.95
N MET A 138 1.31 -16.10 -12.30
CA MET A 138 2.42 -16.86 -12.90
C MET A 138 2.17 -18.38 -12.82
N GLU A 139 1.25 -18.82 -11.95
CA GLU A 139 0.82 -20.21 -11.86
C GLU A 139 -0.45 -20.40 -12.70
N GLU A 140 -0.35 -21.18 -13.78
CA GLU A 140 -1.48 -21.57 -14.63
C GLU A 140 -2.39 -22.64 -13.97
N SER A 141 -2.21 -22.92 -12.68
CA SER A 141 -2.77 -24.12 -12.04
C SER A 141 -3.45 -23.86 -10.70
N SER A 142 -4.58 -23.16 -10.70
CA SER A 142 -5.67 -23.50 -9.77
C SER A 142 -6.98 -22.83 -10.15
N LYS A 143 -7.89 -23.69 -10.61
CA LYS A 143 -9.35 -23.54 -10.70
C LYS A 143 -9.87 -22.64 -11.82
N SER A 144 -10.10 -23.30 -12.95
CA SER A 144 -11.14 -22.94 -13.90
C SER A 144 -12.52 -22.94 -13.22
N SER A 145 -12.92 -21.81 -12.67
CA SER A 145 -14.32 -21.53 -12.29
C SER A 145 -14.77 -20.14 -12.74
N GLY A 146 -14.47 -19.75 -13.98
CA GLY A 146 -15.19 -18.69 -14.72
C GLY A 146 -15.23 -17.26 -14.14
N PHE A 147 -14.74 -17.03 -12.92
CA PHE A 147 -14.94 -15.81 -12.14
C PHE A 147 -13.74 -15.38 -11.27
N ASP A 148 -12.55 -15.93 -11.46
CA ASP A 148 -11.37 -15.52 -10.67
C ASP A 148 -10.72 -14.28 -11.28
N VAL A 149 -11.41 -13.14 -11.18
CA VAL A 149 -10.86 -11.84 -11.52
C VAL A 149 -10.29 -11.22 -10.25
N VAL A 150 -8.97 -11.04 -10.20
CA VAL A 150 -8.32 -10.33 -9.10
C VAL A 150 -8.49 -8.82 -9.28
N LEU A 151 -8.98 -8.15 -8.24
CA LEU A 151 -9.33 -6.73 -8.25
C LEU A 151 -8.26 -5.82 -7.62
N GLY A 152 -7.47 -6.36 -6.70
CA GLY A 152 -6.35 -5.68 -6.06
C GLY A 152 -5.29 -6.68 -5.61
N VAL A 153 -4.07 -6.19 -5.35
CA VAL A 153 -3.01 -6.97 -4.70
C VAL A 153 -2.09 -6.04 -3.90
N SER A 154 -1.89 -6.35 -2.63
CA SER A 154 -0.79 -5.83 -1.80
C SER A 154 0.51 -6.59 -2.01
N TYR A 155 1.55 -5.92 -2.51
CA TYR A 155 2.80 -6.57 -2.94
C TYR A 155 4.08 -6.02 -2.31
N ARG A 156 4.00 -4.92 -1.55
CA ARG A 156 5.08 -4.41 -0.70
C ARG A 156 4.51 -3.96 0.63
N ASN A 157 5.38 -3.78 1.62
CA ASN A 157 5.01 -3.26 2.94
C ASN A 157 4.24 -1.94 2.92
N THR A 158 4.43 -1.10 1.89
CA THR A 158 3.73 0.18 1.73
C THR A 158 3.13 0.37 0.34
N SER A 159 2.85 -0.72 -0.39
CA SER A 159 2.33 -0.61 -1.76
C SER A 159 1.28 -1.67 -2.10
N PHE A 160 0.23 -1.21 -2.78
CA PHE A 160 -0.74 -2.08 -3.40
C PHE A 160 -1.24 -1.51 -4.73
N VAL A 161 -1.78 -2.40 -5.57
CA VAL A 161 -2.32 -2.08 -6.90
C VAL A 161 -3.80 -2.40 -6.94
N ILE A 162 -4.55 -1.60 -7.70
CA ILE A 162 -5.96 -1.75 -8.00
C ILE A 162 -6.10 -1.94 -9.52
N PHE A 163 -6.72 -3.04 -9.94
CA PHE A 163 -7.03 -3.31 -11.34
C PHE A 163 -8.37 -2.65 -11.71
N LYS A 164 -8.31 -1.34 -11.93
CA LYS A 164 -9.50 -0.49 -12.09
C LYS A 164 -10.34 -0.86 -13.30
N GLN A 165 -9.73 -1.36 -14.36
CA GLN A 165 -10.48 -1.90 -15.50
C GLN A 165 -11.37 -3.09 -15.10
N SER A 166 -10.86 -4.01 -14.29
CA SER A 166 -11.63 -5.14 -13.77
C SER A 166 -12.82 -4.68 -12.93
N ILE A 167 -12.59 -3.76 -11.99
CA ILE A 167 -13.65 -3.17 -11.15
C ILE A 167 -14.74 -2.50 -12.02
N ASN A 168 -14.34 -1.69 -13.00
CA ASN A 168 -15.28 -1.01 -13.89
C ASN A 168 -16.09 -2.00 -14.75
N SER A 169 -15.52 -3.14 -15.12
CA SER A 169 -16.22 -4.18 -15.91
C SER A 169 -17.25 -4.99 -15.11
N MET A 170 -17.11 -5.03 -13.78
CA MET A 170 -18.04 -5.75 -12.90
C MET A 170 -19.22 -4.92 -12.43
N THR A 171 -19.17 -3.60 -12.64
CA THR A 171 -20.16 -2.67 -12.10
C THR A 171 -20.87 -1.94 -13.23
N THR A 172 -22.20 -2.05 -13.31
CA THR A 172 -23.01 -1.38 -14.35
C THR A 172 -23.14 0.12 -14.11
N SER A 173 -22.87 0.55 -12.88
CA SER A 173 -22.73 1.94 -12.42
C SER A 173 -21.47 1.97 -11.57
N LYS A 174 -20.62 3.00 -11.71
CA LYS A 174 -19.38 3.25 -10.94
C LYS A 174 -19.60 3.04 -9.42
N SER A 175 -19.65 1.80 -8.97
CA SER A 175 -20.00 1.50 -7.58
C SER A 175 -18.73 1.70 -6.79
N PHE A 176 -18.57 2.91 -6.27
CA PHE A 176 -17.50 3.24 -5.34
C PHE A 176 -17.45 2.24 -4.19
N ALA A 177 -18.55 1.54 -3.88
CA ALA A 177 -18.58 0.51 -2.84
C ALA A 177 -17.64 -0.67 -3.13
N LEU A 178 -17.59 -1.20 -4.36
CA LEU A 178 -16.65 -2.29 -4.70
C LEU A 178 -15.21 -1.79 -4.59
N GLU A 179 -14.93 -0.63 -5.17
CA GLU A 179 -13.60 -0.01 -5.11
C GLU A 179 -13.16 0.30 -3.67
N SER A 180 -14.04 0.86 -2.84
CA SER A 180 -13.80 1.14 -1.43
C SER A 180 -13.49 -0.15 -0.66
N THR A 181 -14.23 -1.22 -0.97
CA THR A 181 -14.05 -2.52 -0.31
C THR A 181 -12.69 -3.11 -0.68
N VAL A 182 -12.32 -3.13 -1.96
CA VAL A 182 -11.00 -3.61 -2.41
C VAL A 182 -9.88 -2.73 -1.82
N LEU A 183 -9.99 -1.41 -1.85
CA LEU A 183 -9.00 -0.50 -1.24
C LEU A 183 -8.76 -0.81 0.24
N ARG A 184 -9.83 -0.99 1.01
CA ARG A 184 -9.74 -1.26 2.45
C ARG A 184 -9.20 -2.66 2.72
N HIS A 185 -9.52 -3.64 1.87
CA HIS A 185 -8.97 -4.99 1.93
C HIS A 185 -7.45 -4.97 1.68
N GLU A 186 -7.00 -4.37 0.58
CA GLU A 186 -5.57 -4.30 0.27
C GLU A 186 -4.81 -3.51 1.34
N PHE A 187 -5.36 -2.39 1.81
CA PHE A 187 -4.76 -1.65 2.90
C PHE A 187 -4.67 -2.47 4.20
N SER A 188 -5.65 -3.33 4.47
CA SER A 188 -5.62 -4.22 5.65
C SER A 188 -4.50 -5.26 5.58
N HIS A 189 -4.13 -5.73 4.39
CA HIS A 189 -2.88 -6.50 4.20
C HIS A 189 -1.63 -5.67 4.55
N LEU A 190 -1.59 -4.37 4.25
CA LEU A 190 -0.50 -3.49 4.71
C LEU A 190 -0.45 -3.33 6.23
N LEU A 191 -1.61 -3.40 6.90
CA LEU A 191 -1.72 -3.48 8.36
C LEU A 191 -1.30 -4.85 8.91
N GLY A 192 -0.81 -5.76 8.07
CA GLY A 192 -0.27 -7.04 8.49
C GLY A 192 -1.35 -8.09 8.81
N LEU A 193 -2.62 -7.82 8.49
CA LEU A 193 -3.73 -8.66 8.92
C LEU A 193 -3.70 -10.05 8.29
N VAL A 194 -4.21 -11.01 9.08
CA VAL A 194 -4.18 -12.44 8.78
C VAL A 194 -2.75 -12.98 8.62
N ASN A 195 -1.92 -12.69 9.62
CA ASN A 195 -0.59 -13.28 9.80
C ASN A 195 0.40 -12.99 8.65
N VAL A 196 0.28 -11.84 7.98
CA VAL A 196 1.28 -11.34 7.00
C VAL A 196 2.27 -10.35 7.61
N GLY A 197 2.08 -9.95 8.86
CA GLY A 197 3.03 -9.10 9.61
C GLY A 197 2.54 -8.74 11.00
N THR A 198 1.22 -8.66 11.18
CA THR A 198 0.56 -8.55 12.48
C THR A 198 0.25 -9.95 13.02
N PRO A 199 0.78 -10.35 14.19
CA PRO A 199 0.49 -11.65 14.78
C PRO A 199 -0.98 -11.81 15.14
N MET A 200 -1.57 -12.94 14.75
CA MET A 200 -2.93 -13.28 15.15
C MET A 200 -3.04 -13.53 16.66
N GLN A 201 -4.03 -12.95 17.31
CA GLN A 201 -4.34 -13.20 18.72
C GLN A 201 -5.09 -14.53 18.91
N GLN A 202 -5.79 -14.96 17.87
CA GLN A 202 -6.41 -16.27 17.77
C GLN A 202 -6.45 -16.72 16.31
N ASN A 203 -6.53 -18.03 16.08
CA ASN A 203 -6.53 -18.53 14.72
C ASN A 203 -7.84 -18.20 13.99
N HIS A 204 -7.76 -17.35 12.97
CA HIS A 204 -8.87 -17.02 12.07
C HIS A 204 -8.45 -17.07 10.59
N ILE A 205 -7.30 -17.69 10.28
CA ILE A 205 -6.86 -17.87 8.90
C ILE A 205 -7.77 -18.87 8.15
N ASP A 206 -8.05 -18.57 6.90
CA ASP A 206 -8.65 -19.49 5.94
C ASP A 206 -7.57 -20.45 5.42
N PRO A 207 -7.64 -21.75 5.76
CA PRO A 207 -6.61 -22.71 5.36
C PRO A 207 -6.56 -22.97 3.85
N GLU A 208 -7.65 -22.70 3.12
CA GLU A 208 -7.72 -22.91 1.67
C GLU A 208 -7.34 -21.66 0.89
N ASN A 209 -7.51 -20.48 1.49
CA ASN A 209 -7.33 -19.19 0.82
C ASN A 209 -6.20 -18.33 1.44
N GLY A 210 -5.23 -18.96 2.10
CA GLY A 210 -3.97 -18.30 2.48
C GLY A 210 -4.16 -17.16 3.49
N HIS A 211 -3.74 -15.95 3.14
CA HIS A 211 -3.70 -14.76 4.01
C HIS A 211 -5.06 -14.08 4.19
N HIS A 212 -6.14 -14.86 4.26
CA HIS A 212 -7.51 -14.36 4.38
C HIS A 212 -8.20 -14.84 5.65
N CYS A 213 -9.14 -14.06 6.15
CA CYS A 213 -9.94 -14.40 7.33
C CYS A 213 -11.02 -15.43 6.95
N ASN A 214 -11.18 -16.45 7.80
CA ASN A 214 -12.18 -17.51 7.64
C ASN A 214 -13.59 -17.09 8.07
N VAL A 215 -13.76 -15.87 8.59
CA VAL A 215 -15.06 -15.29 8.91
C VAL A 215 -15.70 -14.77 7.62
N GLU A 216 -16.91 -15.25 7.31
CA GLU A 216 -17.58 -14.98 6.03
C GLU A 216 -17.83 -13.49 5.78
N ASP A 217 -18.38 -12.77 6.76
CA ASP A 217 -18.72 -11.34 6.61
C ASP A 217 -17.53 -10.39 6.91
N CYS A 218 -16.33 -10.92 7.10
CA CYS A 218 -15.15 -10.09 7.39
C CYS A 218 -14.64 -9.43 6.10
N LEU A 219 -14.24 -8.16 6.19
CA LEU A 219 -13.55 -7.44 5.12
C LEU A 219 -12.32 -8.21 4.62
N MET A 220 -11.65 -9.00 5.46
CA MET A 220 -10.49 -9.82 5.08
C MET A 220 -10.85 -11.19 4.51
N ASN A 221 -12.10 -11.47 4.20
CA ASN A 221 -12.49 -12.70 3.51
C ASN A 221 -12.00 -12.69 2.05
N TYR A 222 -11.54 -13.84 1.55
CA TYR A 222 -10.97 -13.97 0.19
C TYR A 222 -11.96 -13.62 -0.94
N LYS A 223 -13.28 -13.76 -0.70
CA LYS A 223 -14.30 -13.47 -1.70
C LYS A 223 -14.36 -11.99 -2.10
N ILE A 224 -13.80 -11.11 -1.27
CA ILE A 224 -13.66 -9.69 -1.56
C ILE A 224 -12.73 -9.47 -2.76
N GLU A 225 -11.62 -10.21 -2.86
CA GLU A 225 -10.64 -10.08 -3.95
C GLU A 225 -11.20 -10.50 -5.31
N THR A 226 -12.21 -11.37 -5.33
CA THR A 226 -12.84 -11.91 -6.56
C THR A 226 -14.12 -11.18 -6.97
N GLY A 227 -14.61 -10.26 -6.15
CA GLY A 227 -15.86 -9.51 -6.38
C GLY A 227 -17.14 -10.37 -6.30
N TRP A 228 -17.04 -11.63 -5.87
CA TRP A 228 -18.13 -12.60 -5.84
C TRP A 228 -19.35 -12.12 -5.02
N GLU A 229 -19.09 -11.47 -3.89
CA GLU A 229 -20.15 -10.98 -2.98
C GLU A 229 -20.85 -9.70 -3.48
N PHE A 230 -20.26 -8.98 -4.44
CA PHE A 230 -20.88 -7.76 -5.00
C PHE A 230 -22.04 -8.02 -5.97
N SER A 231 -22.30 -9.29 -6.32
CA SER A 231 -23.56 -9.69 -6.93
C SER A 231 -24.75 -9.67 -5.96
N GLY A 232 -24.50 -9.61 -4.64
CA GLY A 232 -25.51 -9.57 -3.57
C GLY A 232 -25.49 -8.32 -2.68
N PHE A 233 -24.45 -7.47 -2.75
CA PHE A 233 -24.43 -6.19 -2.05
C PHE A 233 -25.43 -5.22 -2.70
N ASN A 234 -26.58 -5.01 -2.04
CA ASN A 234 -27.43 -3.88 -2.34
C ASN A 234 -26.62 -2.60 -2.08
N THR A 235 -26.61 -1.69 -3.05
CA THR A 235 -25.87 -0.41 -2.99
C THR A 235 -26.29 0.54 -1.86
N ASP A 236 -27.31 0.15 -1.08
CA ASP A 236 -27.81 0.83 0.12
C ASP A 236 -27.24 0.24 1.43
N GLN A 237 -26.41 -0.81 1.37
CA GLN A 237 -25.78 -1.45 2.52
C GLN A 237 -24.38 -0.90 2.82
N GLN A 238 -24.09 -0.81 4.11
CA GLN A 238 -22.80 -0.46 4.69
C GLN A 238 -21.66 -1.31 4.11
N LEU A 239 -20.52 -0.69 3.81
CA LEU A 239 -19.32 -1.41 3.35
C LEU A 239 -18.92 -2.50 4.36
N PRO A 240 -18.36 -3.65 3.93
CA PRO A 240 -17.82 -4.68 4.82
C PRO A 240 -16.85 -4.10 5.85
N GLN A 241 -16.79 -4.73 7.03
CA GLN A 241 -15.97 -4.29 8.16
C GLN A 241 -15.02 -5.41 8.60
N LEU A 242 -13.96 -5.05 9.33
CA LEU A 242 -13.13 -6.04 10.00
C LEU A 242 -13.95 -6.72 11.08
N ASP A 243 -13.79 -8.04 11.24
CA ASP A 243 -14.44 -8.77 12.31
C ASP A 243 -13.70 -8.62 13.66
N ASN A 244 -14.34 -9.14 14.71
CA ASN A 244 -13.80 -9.43 16.05
C ASN A 244 -12.28 -9.64 16.12
N TYR A 245 -11.82 -10.59 15.32
CA TYR A 245 -10.50 -11.17 15.41
C TYR A 245 -9.46 -10.34 14.66
N CYS A 246 -9.76 -9.88 13.45
CA CYS A 246 -8.90 -8.92 12.75
C CYS A 246 -8.74 -7.63 13.56
N GLU A 247 -9.81 -7.10 14.16
CA GLU A 247 -9.66 -5.92 15.01
C GLU A 247 -8.80 -6.18 16.26
N ALA A 248 -8.91 -7.37 16.87
CA ALA A 248 -8.09 -7.73 18.03
C ALA A 248 -6.60 -7.80 17.67
N ASP A 249 -6.27 -8.29 16.49
CA ASP A 249 -4.91 -8.30 15.94
C ASP A 249 -4.35 -6.89 15.79
N LEU A 250 -5.12 -5.96 15.20
CA LEU A 250 -4.69 -4.57 15.05
C LEU A 250 -4.44 -3.90 16.40
N ARG A 251 -5.37 -4.06 17.35
CA ARG A 251 -5.22 -3.52 18.71
C ARG A 251 -3.98 -4.06 19.41
N ALA A 252 -3.72 -5.36 19.29
CA ALA A 252 -2.53 -5.99 19.86
C ALA A 252 -1.21 -5.48 19.23
N ASN A 253 -1.24 -5.03 17.98
CA ASN A 253 -0.10 -4.42 17.30
C ASN A 253 -0.05 -2.88 17.41
N GLY A 254 -0.86 -2.29 18.29
CA GLY A 254 -0.83 -0.86 18.61
C GLY A 254 -1.74 0.02 17.76
N GLY A 255 -2.69 -0.57 17.04
CA GLY A 255 -3.84 0.15 16.48
C GLY A 255 -4.84 0.57 17.54
N LYS A 256 -5.83 1.37 17.12
CA LYS A 256 -6.92 1.91 17.95
C LYS A 256 -7.89 0.84 18.46
#